data_AF-A0AAP5IFF4-F1
#
_entry.id   AF-A0AAP5IFF4-F1
#
_cell.length_a   1.000
_cell.length_b   1.000
_cell.length_c   1.000
_cell.angle_alpha   90.00
_cell.angle_beta   90.00
_cell.angle_gamma   90.00
#
_symmetry.space_group_name_H-M   'P 1'
#
loop_
_entity.id
_entity.type
_entity.pdbx_description
1 polymer ?
#
loop_
_entity_poly.entity_id
_entity_poly.type
_entity_poly.pdbx_seq_one_letter_code
_entity_poly.pdbx_strand_id
1 'polypeptide(L)'
;MKKVLILSANPKNTNQLRLDEEVREIELALERSRSREEFQIITKWAVRINDLRRALLDFEPQIVHFSGHGIGTANTRLNNHQEQRSQRETVGLDSAPSGIILEDDFGQEQLVETKAIKELFELFKDSTDCILLNACYSETQAEAIYQHIDCVIGMNRAIPDGTAVKFSVGFYDAIGAGRNYADAFKFGCNNINLNNIPDDLIPVIKVRNFSKTFFVPHSKKRKANMSGDGHTIHIRKGNYNERIEGNYIQGNYYAGGGKQSLTQVAAEIQQLLKQLEQSNPSDTTLGKMTIATLAIQHIENEHTLKKRVSSALKAGGVQALAQLLNHPAASFVIAALEDWQQTKTKER
;
A
#
# COMPACT_ATOMS: atom_id res chain seq x y z
N MET A 1 1.48 6.74 -27.16
CA MET A 1 1.40 7.62 -25.99
C MET A 1 0.30 7.07 -25.09
N LYS A 2 0.61 6.79 -23.82
CA LYS A 2 -0.35 6.29 -22.82
C LYS A 2 -1.06 7.46 -22.16
N LYS A 3 -2.37 7.37 -22.04
CA LYS A 3 -3.20 8.34 -21.34
C LYS A 3 -3.39 7.91 -19.89
N VAL A 4 -3.07 8.82 -18.98
CA VAL A 4 -3.33 8.71 -17.54
C VAL A 4 -4.48 9.66 -17.24
N LEU A 5 -5.66 9.11 -16.96
CA LEU A 5 -6.84 9.87 -16.56
C LEU A 5 -6.92 9.90 -15.03
N ILE A 6 -6.73 11.07 -14.45
CA ILE A 6 -6.88 11.33 -13.03
C ILE A 6 -8.23 11.98 -12.78
N LEU A 7 -9.06 11.32 -11.98
CA LEU A 7 -10.42 11.71 -11.62
C LEU A 7 -10.44 11.99 -10.13
N SER A 8 -10.75 13.22 -9.74
CA SER A 8 -10.86 13.60 -8.34
C SER A 8 -12.29 14.00 -7.99
N ALA A 9 -12.80 13.48 -6.88
CA ALA A 9 -14.14 13.78 -6.38
C ALA A 9 -14.08 14.16 -4.90
N ASN A 10 -14.62 15.34 -4.59
CA ASN A 10 -14.74 15.86 -3.22
C ASN A 10 -16.17 16.41 -3.04
N PRO A 11 -17.18 15.51 -2.95
CA PRO A 11 -18.57 15.91 -2.86
C PRO A 11 -18.83 16.85 -1.67
N LYS A 12 -19.80 17.75 -1.82
CA LYS A 12 -20.24 18.58 -0.69
C LYS A 12 -20.73 17.70 0.46
N ASN A 13 -20.33 18.07 1.68
CA ASN A 13 -20.64 17.40 2.96
C ASN A 13 -19.77 16.18 3.33
N THR A 14 -18.72 15.86 2.56
CA THR A 14 -17.69 14.91 2.97
C THR A 14 -16.50 15.59 3.66
N ASN A 15 -15.61 14.79 4.25
CA ASN A 15 -14.33 15.29 4.76
C ASN A 15 -13.47 15.80 3.60
N GLN A 16 -12.93 17.01 3.69
CA GLN A 16 -12.10 17.58 2.63
C GLN A 16 -10.79 16.78 2.45
N LEU A 17 -10.56 16.26 1.25
CA LEU A 17 -9.32 15.59 0.84
C LEU A 17 -8.35 16.57 0.17
N ARG A 18 -7.03 16.33 0.27
CA ARG A 18 -5.98 17.14 -0.38
C ARG A 18 -5.71 16.64 -1.80
N LEU A 19 -6.76 16.59 -2.61
CA LEU A 19 -6.71 16.08 -3.99
C LEU A 19 -5.75 16.90 -4.87
N ASP A 20 -5.67 18.22 -4.62
CA ASP A 20 -4.74 19.12 -5.31
C ASP A 20 -3.27 18.74 -5.08
N GLU A 21 -2.93 18.34 -3.85
CA GLU A 21 -1.59 17.89 -3.49
C GLU A 21 -1.27 16.58 -4.21
N GLU A 22 -2.20 15.63 -4.20
CA GLU A 22 -2.02 14.34 -4.87
C GLU A 22 -1.76 14.50 -6.37
N VAL A 23 -2.63 15.21 -7.07
CA VAL A 23 -2.49 15.40 -8.53
C VAL A 23 -1.17 16.12 -8.86
N ARG A 24 -0.85 17.20 -8.13
CA ARG A 24 0.39 17.95 -8.35
C ARG A 24 1.62 17.05 -8.23
N GLU A 25 1.64 16.17 -7.23
CA GLU A 25 2.76 15.26 -7.02
C GLU A 25 2.83 14.15 -8.09
N ILE A 26 1.69 13.66 -8.58
CA ILE A 26 1.62 12.71 -9.70
C ILE A 26 2.17 13.34 -10.99
N GLU A 27 1.75 14.57 -11.29
CA GLU A 27 2.22 15.33 -12.46
C GLU A 27 3.73 15.51 -12.39
N LEU A 28 4.26 15.94 -11.24
CA LEU A 28 5.70 16.10 -11.03
C LEU A 28 6.49 14.79 -11.20
N ALA A 29 5.97 13.67 -10.69
CA ALA A 29 6.61 12.35 -10.82
C ALA A 29 6.77 11.95 -12.30
N LEU A 30 5.71 12.14 -13.10
CA LEU A 30 5.72 11.80 -14.53
C LEU A 30 6.51 12.81 -15.37
N GLU A 31 6.45 14.10 -15.08
CA GLU A 31 7.18 15.16 -15.80
C GLU A 31 8.71 15.03 -15.66
N ARG A 32 9.18 14.61 -14.48
CA ARG A 32 10.60 14.39 -14.19
C ARG A 32 11.12 13.07 -14.75
N SER A 33 10.23 12.20 -15.20
CA SER A 33 10.59 10.89 -15.70
C SER A 33 11.32 10.95 -17.04
N ARG A 34 12.20 9.95 -17.28
CA ARG A 34 12.94 9.83 -18.55
C ARG A 34 12.02 9.52 -19.75
N SER A 35 10.83 9.00 -19.48
CA SER A 35 9.82 8.62 -20.47
C SER A 35 8.61 9.57 -20.47
N ARG A 36 8.76 10.82 -20.01
CA ARG A 36 7.65 11.79 -19.93
C ARG A 36 6.89 11.97 -21.24
N GLU A 37 7.57 11.86 -22.39
CA GLU A 37 6.97 11.98 -23.73
C GLU A 37 6.08 10.78 -24.10
N GLU A 38 6.13 9.69 -23.33
CA GLU A 38 5.28 8.53 -23.52
C GLU A 38 3.91 8.68 -22.85
N PHE A 39 3.73 9.69 -21.98
CA PHE A 39 2.52 9.89 -21.18
C PHE A 39 1.76 11.17 -21.58
N GLN A 40 0.44 11.08 -21.58
CA GLN A 40 -0.48 12.20 -21.60
C GLN A 40 -1.29 12.17 -20.30
N ILE A 41 -1.11 13.19 -19.46
CA ILE A 41 -1.84 13.31 -18.19
C ILE A 41 -3.11 14.13 -18.44
N ILE A 42 -4.24 13.62 -17.99
CA ILE A 42 -5.56 14.23 -18.15
C ILE A 42 -6.20 14.27 -16.77
N THR A 43 -6.46 15.47 -16.26
CA THR A 43 -7.03 15.66 -14.93
C THR A 43 -8.46 16.18 -15.03
N LYS A 44 -9.40 15.55 -14.31
CA LYS A 44 -10.77 16.03 -14.13
C LYS A 44 -11.07 16.19 -12.64
N TRP A 45 -11.47 17.40 -12.29
CA TRP A 45 -11.80 17.81 -10.93
C TRP A 45 -13.30 17.77 -10.69
N ALA A 46 -13.68 17.60 -9.42
CA ALA A 46 -15.09 17.61 -8.97
C ALA A 46 -15.97 16.67 -9.82
N VAL A 47 -15.44 15.47 -10.11
CA VAL A 47 -16.07 14.51 -11.01
C VAL A 47 -17.42 14.07 -10.46
N ARG A 48 -18.48 14.30 -11.24
CA ARG A 48 -19.82 13.77 -10.99
C ARG A 48 -20.00 12.42 -11.67
N ILE A 49 -21.13 11.77 -11.39
CA ILE A 49 -21.48 10.47 -11.98
C ILE A 49 -21.44 10.52 -13.52
N ASN A 50 -22.06 11.56 -14.10
CA ASN A 50 -22.08 11.74 -15.55
C ASN A 50 -20.70 12.02 -16.13
N ASP A 51 -19.84 12.70 -15.38
CA ASP A 51 -18.49 13.06 -15.82
C ASP A 51 -17.55 11.85 -15.83
N LEU A 52 -17.70 10.93 -14.87
CA LEU A 52 -16.93 9.68 -14.82
C LEU A 52 -17.08 8.90 -16.14
N ARG A 53 -18.32 8.65 -16.56
CA ARG A 53 -18.60 7.92 -17.80
C ARG A 53 -18.13 8.70 -19.03
N ARG A 54 -18.39 10.01 -19.09
CA ARG A 54 -17.99 10.87 -20.22
C ARG A 54 -16.47 10.91 -20.38
N ALA A 55 -15.73 11.08 -19.29
CA ALA A 55 -14.27 11.13 -19.33
C ALA A 55 -13.66 9.81 -19.84
N LEU A 56 -14.21 8.66 -19.45
CA LEU A 56 -13.76 7.37 -19.99
C LEU A 56 -14.04 7.26 -21.50
N LEU A 57 -15.20 7.72 -21.98
CA LEU A 57 -15.54 7.74 -23.42
C LEU A 57 -14.67 8.71 -24.22
N ASP A 58 -14.45 9.92 -23.70
CA ASP A 58 -13.74 10.99 -24.41
C ASP A 58 -12.24 10.67 -24.55
N PHE A 59 -11.67 9.98 -23.56
CA PHE A 59 -10.22 9.80 -23.47
C PHE A 59 -9.76 8.37 -23.72
N GLU A 60 -10.57 7.34 -23.46
CA GLU A 60 -10.17 5.92 -23.56
C GLU A 60 -8.79 5.66 -22.92
N PRO A 61 -8.63 5.91 -21.60
CA PRO A 61 -7.32 5.93 -20.96
C PRO A 61 -6.77 4.53 -20.67
N GLN A 62 -5.44 4.38 -20.75
CA GLN A 62 -4.75 3.15 -20.34
C GLN A 62 -4.61 3.02 -18.82
N ILE A 63 -4.51 4.15 -18.12
CA ILE A 63 -4.42 4.20 -16.66
C ILE A 63 -5.52 5.12 -16.14
N VAL A 64 -6.37 4.62 -15.25
CA VAL A 64 -7.36 5.43 -14.53
C VAL A 64 -6.94 5.53 -13.07
N HIS A 65 -6.82 6.75 -12.58
CA HIS A 65 -6.63 7.04 -11.18
C HIS A 65 -7.88 7.73 -10.65
N PHE A 66 -8.53 7.15 -9.65
CA PHE A 66 -9.63 7.78 -8.95
C PHE A 66 -9.19 8.13 -7.53
N SER A 67 -9.32 9.40 -7.14
CA SER A 67 -9.10 9.85 -5.77
C SER A 67 -10.37 10.49 -5.22
N GLY A 68 -10.85 9.97 -4.08
CA GLY A 68 -12.11 10.41 -3.51
C GLY A 68 -12.60 9.52 -2.37
N HIS A 69 -13.89 9.62 -2.08
CA HIS A 69 -14.50 8.89 -0.95
C HIS A 69 -15.01 7.51 -1.35
N GLY A 70 -14.92 6.56 -0.41
CA GLY A 70 -15.41 5.21 -0.58
C GLY A 70 -16.10 4.69 0.68
N ILE A 71 -17.08 3.82 0.47
CA ILE A 71 -17.82 3.13 1.55
C ILE A 71 -17.60 1.63 1.38
N GLY A 72 -17.19 0.98 2.46
CA GLY A 72 -17.10 -0.47 2.57
C GLY A 72 -18.12 -1.04 3.54
N THR A 73 -18.40 -2.34 3.41
CA THR A 73 -19.30 -3.11 4.29
C THR A 73 -18.97 -2.98 5.79
N ALA A 74 -17.69 -2.75 6.12
CA ALA A 74 -17.22 -2.52 7.49
C ALA A 74 -17.68 -1.18 8.08
N ASN A 75 -17.86 -0.14 7.26
CA ASN A 75 -18.20 1.21 7.73
C ASN A 75 -19.71 1.37 7.99
N THR A 76 -20.56 0.70 7.21
CA THR A 76 -22.02 0.72 7.41
C THR A 76 -22.44 0.15 8.77
N ARG A 77 -21.67 -0.81 9.32
CA ARG A 77 -21.92 -1.38 10.65
C ARG A 77 -21.61 -0.39 11.78
N LEU A 78 -20.68 0.55 11.58
CA LEU A 78 -20.29 1.53 12.61
C LEU A 78 -21.30 2.68 12.70
N ASN A 79 -21.87 3.12 11.57
CA ASN A 79 -22.85 4.21 11.55
C ASN A 79 -24.23 3.79 12.10
N ASN A 80 -24.58 2.49 12.02
CA ASN A 80 -25.87 1.98 12.53
C ASN A 80 -25.89 1.75 14.06
N HIS A 81 -24.80 2.04 14.79
CA HIS A 81 -24.77 1.87 16.25
C HIS A 81 -25.22 3.12 17.04
N GLN A 82 -25.46 4.26 16.39
CA GLN A 82 -25.95 5.47 17.07
C GLN A 82 -27.42 5.80 16.84
N GLU A 83 -28.11 5.15 15.91
CA GLU A 83 -29.55 5.33 15.74
C GLU A 83 -30.24 3.97 15.54
N GLN A 84 -31.34 3.78 16.29
CA GLN A 84 -32.26 2.62 16.25
C GLN A 84 -31.94 1.46 17.21
N ARG A 85 -32.28 1.67 18.48
CA ARG A 85 -32.49 0.62 19.50
C ARG A 85 -33.88 -0.02 19.44
N SER A 86 -34.63 0.14 18.35
CA SER A 86 -36.03 -0.29 18.27
C SER A 86 -36.42 -0.75 16.87
N GLN A 87 -36.04 -1.97 16.50
CA GLN A 87 -36.86 -2.93 15.73
C GLN A 87 -35.99 -4.13 15.34
N ARG A 88 -36.28 -5.29 15.93
CA ARG A 88 -35.76 -6.58 15.48
C ARG A 88 -36.63 -7.01 14.31
N GLU A 89 -36.15 -6.84 13.08
CA GLU A 89 -36.65 -7.59 11.93
C GLU A 89 -35.49 -8.40 11.34
N THR A 90 -35.75 -9.69 11.18
CA THR A 90 -34.90 -10.66 10.49
C THR A 90 -34.88 -10.33 9.00
N VAL A 91 -33.89 -9.57 8.56
CA VAL A 91 -33.59 -9.34 7.14
C VAL A 91 -32.38 -10.19 6.77
N GLY A 92 -32.41 -10.77 5.56
CA GLY A 92 -31.40 -11.69 5.04
C GLY A 92 -29.98 -11.10 5.05
N LEU A 93 -29.00 -11.95 4.72
CA LEU A 93 -27.58 -11.63 4.62
C LEU A 93 -27.29 -10.68 3.44
N ASP A 94 -27.94 -9.52 3.40
CA ASP A 94 -27.72 -8.47 2.44
C ASP A 94 -26.49 -7.70 2.92
N SER A 95 -25.35 -8.03 2.30
CA SER A 95 -24.08 -7.34 2.51
C SER A 95 -24.29 -5.83 2.35
N ALA A 96 -23.96 -5.08 3.40
CA ALA A 96 -24.10 -3.64 3.44
C ALA A 96 -23.58 -2.93 2.18
N PRO A 97 -24.20 -1.81 1.76
CA PRO A 97 -23.84 -1.11 0.53
C PRO A 97 -22.35 -0.74 0.50
N SER A 98 -21.71 -1.01 -0.63
CA SER A 98 -20.31 -0.66 -0.90
C SER A 98 -20.16 0.02 -2.25
N GLY A 99 -19.32 1.05 -2.32
CA GLY A 99 -19.18 1.87 -3.53
C GLY A 99 -18.22 3.04 -3.34
N ILE A 100 -18.17 3.90 -4.36
CA ILE A 100 -17.53 5.22 -4.29
C ILE A 100 -18.61 6.31 -4.19
N ILE A 101 -18.29 7.42 -3.54
CA ILE A 101 -19.22 8.54 -3.41
C ILE A 101 -18.87 9.60 -4.46
N LEU A 102 -19.86 10.00 -5.26
CA LEU A 102 -19.77 11.09 -6.24
C LEU A 102 -20.92 12.07 -6.02
N GLU A 103 -20.88 13.23 -6.70
CA GLU A 103 -22.03 14.12 -6.77
C GLU A 103 -23.00 13.72 -7.90
N ASP A 104 -24.30 13.90 -7.65
CA ASP A 104 -25.34 13.88 -8.68
C ASP A 104 -25.48 15.25 -9.39
N ASP A 105 -26.43 15.35 -10.32
CA ASP A 105 -26.67 16.60 -11.07
C ASP A 105 -27.25 17.72 -10.18
N PHE A 106 -27.75 17.40 -8.99
CA PHE A 106 -28.24 18.35 -7.98
C PHE A 106 -27.15 18.76 -6.98
N GLY A 107 -25.93 18.19 -7.09
CA GLY A 107 -24.82 18.45 -6.19
C GLY A 107 -24.95 17.75 -4.83
N GLN A 108 -25.74 16.68 -4.75
CA GLN A 108 -25.88 15.84 -3.56
C GLN A 108 -24.95 14.62 -3.65
N GLU A 109 -24.53 14.12 -2.49
CA GLU A 109 -23.79 12.87 -2.41
C GLU A 109 -24.63 11.70 -2.91
N GLN A 110 -24.07 10.92 -3.83
CA GLN A 110 -24.66 9.69 -4.32
C GLN A 110 -23.62 8.57 -4.27
N LEU A 111 -24.03 7.44 -3.67
CA LEU A 111 -23.26 6.21 -3.70
C LEU A 111 -23.38 5.57 -5.09
N VAL A 112 -22.25 5.40 -5.76
CA VAL A 112 -22.16 4.54 -6.94
C VAL A 112 -21.76 3.16 -6.49
N GLU A 113 -22.69 2.21 -6.57
CA GLU A 113 -22.50 0.85 -6.09
C GLU A 113 -21.40 0.11 -6.85
N THR A 114 -20.72 -0.81 -6.16
CA THR A 114 -19.70 -1.69 -6.74
C THR A 114 -20.14 -2.36 -8.04
N LYS A 115 -21.42 -2.79 -8.13
CA LYS A 115 -21.97 -3.41 -9.34
C LYS A 115 -21.92 -2.46 -10.54
N ALA A 116 -22.39 -1.22 -10.37
CA ALA A 116 -22.38 -0.22 -11.43
C ALA A 116 -20.97 0.16 -11.87
N ILE A 117 -20.03 0.27 -10.93
CA ILE A 117 -18.61 0.56 -11.24
C ILE A 117 -17.99 -0.60 -12.05
N LYS A 118 -18.24 -1.85 -11.66
CA LYS A 118 -17.78 -3.02 -12.41
C LYS A 118 -18.32 -3.01 -13.84
N GLU A 119 -19.64 -2.87 -13.99
CA GLU A 119 -20.30 -2.86 -15.30
C GLU A 119 -19.77 -1.72 -16.19
N LEU A 120 -19.48 -0.55 -15.60
CA LEU A 120 -18.86 0.56 -16.33
C LEU A 120 -17.47 0.17 -16.86
N PHE A 121 -16.57 -0.33 -16.01
CA PHE A 121 -15.20 -0.66 -16.44
C PHE A 121 -15.12 -1.89 -17.35
N GLU A 122 -16.09 -2.79 -17.29
CA GLU A 122 -16.21 -3.88 -18.26
C GLU A 122 -16.35 -3.35 -19.71
N LEU A 123 -17.02 -2.21 -19.90
CA LEU A 123 -17.16 -1.55 -21.21
C LEU A 123 -15.82 -0.98 -21.74
N PHE A 124 -14.82 -0.79 -20.87
CA PHE A 124 -13.52 -0.21 -21.21
C PHE A 124 -12.35 -1.21 -21.10
N LYS A 125 -12.65 -2.51 -21.04
CA LYS A 125 -11.64 -3.56 -20.86
C LYS A 125 -10.55 -3.63 -21.94
N ASP A 126 -10.83 -3.09 -23.12
CA ASP A 126 -9.89 -3.11 -24.26
C ASP A 126 -9.02 -1.85 -24.33
N SER A 127 -9.37 -0.78 -23.60
CA SER A 127 -8.63 0.49 -23.58
C SER A 127 -7.93 0.78 -22.25
N THR A 128 -8.40 0.19 -21.14
CA THR A 128 -7.85 0.38 -19.79
C THR A 128 -7.05 -0.83 -19.31
N ASP A 129 -5.78 -0.61 -18.97
CA ASP A 129 -4.89 -1.66 -18.46
C ASP A 129 -4.86 -1.69 -16.92
N CYS A 130 -4.91 -0.51 -16.30
CA CYS A 130 -4.68 -0.32 -14.88
C CYS A 130 -5.67 0.68 -14.27
N ILE A 131 -6.26 0.32 -13.14
CA ILE A 131 -7.10 1.21 -12.34
C ILE A 131 -6.52 1.31 -10.94
N LEU A 132 -6.33 2.53 -10.45
CA LEU A 132 -5.97 2.83 -9.08
C LEU A 132 -7.15 3.54 -8.40
N LEU A 133 -7.82 2.85 -7.48
CA LEU A 133 -8.90 3.37 -6.65
C LEU A 133 -8.33 3.85 -5.32
N ASN A 134 -7.96 5.12 -5.26
CA ASN A 134 -7.53 5.77 -4.02
C ASN A 134 -8.74 6.28 -3.22
N ALA A 135 -9.54 5.32 -2.74
CA ALA A 135 -10.73 5.57 -1.95
C ALA A 135 -10.83 4.54 -0.82
N CYS A 136 -11.38 4.94 0.32
CA CYS A 136 -11.54 4.08 1.49
C CYS A 136 -12.31 2.79 1.15
N TYR A 137 -11.80 1.65 1.62
CA TYR A 137 -12.43 0.32 1.44
C TYR A 137 -12.67 -0.10 -0.03
N SER A 138 -11.89 0.45 -0.97
CA SER A 138 -12.02 0.18 -2.40
C SER A 138 -11.56 -1.22 -2.85
N GLU A 139 -11.10 -2.09 -1.94
CA GLU A 139 -10.75 -3.49 -2.26
C GLU A 139 -11.94 -4.26 -2.83
N THR A 140 -13.16 -4.02 -2.34
CA THR A 140 -14.37 -4.69 -2.84
C THR A 140 -14.60 -4.38 -4.32
N GLN A 141 -14.40 -3.12 -4.72
CA GLN A 141 -14.48 -2.68 -6.10
C GLN A 141 -13.32 -3.25 -6.92
N ALA A 142 -12.11 -3.29 -6.36
CA ALA A 142 -10.97 -3.91 -7.03
C ALA A 142 -11.22 -5.40 -7.33
N GLU A 143 -11.81 -6.16 -6.41
CA GLU A 143 -12.17 -7.57 -6.59
C GLU A 143 -13.26 -7.76 -7.66
N ALA A 144 -14.17 -6.81 -7.80
CA ALA A 144 -15.20 -6.86 -8.84
C ALA A 144 -14.64 -6.51 -10.23
N ILE A 145 -13.81 -5.46 -10.31
CA ILE A 145 -13.32 -4.90 -11.57
C ILE A 145 -12.18 -5.74 -12.17
N TYR A 146 -11.31 -6.35 -11.35
CA TYR A 146 -10.19 -7.13 -11.88
C TYR A 146 -10.65 -8.35 -12.69
N GLN A 147 -11.94 -8.71 -12.66
CA GLN A 147 -12.53 -9.71 -13.56
C GLN A 147 -12.52 -9.28 -15.04
N HIS A 148 -12.28 -8.00 -15.33
CA HIS A 148 -12.27 -7.45 -16.69
C HIS A 148 -11.00 -6.66 -16.99
N ILE A 149 -10.39 -6.05 -15.97
CA ILE A 149 -9.19 -5.22 -16.10
C ILE A 149 -7.96 -5.94 -15.55
N ASP A 150 -6.84 -5.90 -16.28
CA ASP A 150 -5.65 -6.71 -15.99
C ASP A 150 -4.98 -6.36 -14.65
N CYS A 151 -5.05 -5.09 -14.22
CA CYS A 151 -4.50 -4.61 -12.96
C CYS A 151 -5.47 -3.64 -12.27
N VAL A 152 -5.86 -3.95 -11.02
CA VAL A 152 -6.67 -3.03 -10.20
C VAL A 152 -6.08 -2.91 -8.81
N ILE A 153 -5.85 -1.69 -8.36
CA ILE A 153 -5.35 -1.36 -7.03
C ILE A 153 -6.49 -0.70 -6.26
N GLY A 154 -6.72 -1.15 -5.04
CA GLY A 154 -7.70 -0.56 -4.11
C GLY A 154 -7.16 -0.51 -2.69
N MET A 155 -7.99 -0.11 -1.76
CA MET A 155 -7.64 0.06 -0.34
C MET A 155 -8.48 -0.89 0.51
N ASN A 156 -7.86 -1.74 1.33
CA ASN A 156 -8.59 -2.72 2.14
C ASN A 156 -9.29 -2.11 3.38
N ARG A 157 -8.98 -0.85 3.69
CA ARG A 157 -9.56 -0.09 4.80
C ARG A 157 -9.57 1.40 4.49
N ALA A 158 -9.97 2.23 5.45
CA ALA A 158 -9.81 3.68 5.36
C ALA A 158 -8.33 4.05 5.24
N ILE A 159 -7.99 4.87 4.23
CA ILE A 159 -6.63 5.34 3.98
C ILE A 159 -6.51 6.79 4.44
N PRO A 160 -5.50 7.16 5.26
CA PRO A 160 -5.21 8.56 5.52
C PRO A 160 -4.75 9.27 4.25
N ASP A 161 -5.20 10.51 4.07
CA ASP A 161 -4.93 11.31 2.88
C ASP A 161 -3.41 11.47 2.58
N GLY A 162 -2.58 11.65 3.62
CA GLY A 162 -1.11 11.66 3.45
C GLY A 162 -0.53 10.34 2.95
N THR A 163 -1.09 9.20 3.41
CA THR A 163 -0.69 7.86 2.96
C THR A 163 -1.04 7.67 1.48
N ALA A 164 -2.24 8.10 1.09
CA ALA A 164 -2.72 8.11 -0.29
C ALA A 164 -1.77 8.86 -1.23
N VAL A 165 -1.39 10.09 -0.89
CA VAL A 165 -0.42 10.89 -1.66
C VAL A 165 0.92 10.17 -1.79
N LYS A 166 1.47 9.63 -0.69
CA LYS A 166 2.78 8.93 -0.72
C LYS A 166 2.74 7.67 -1.56
N PHE A 167 1.65 6.91 -1.52
CA PHE A 167 1.48 5.76 -2.40
C PHE A 167 1.53 6.17 -3.87
N SER A 168 0.75 7.19 -4.24
CA SER A 168 0.61 7.67 -5.61
C SER A 168 1.95 8.17 -6.17
N VAL A 169 2.72 8.94 -5.38
CA VAL A 169 4.09 9.36 -5.75
C VAL A 169 4.96 8.17 -6.13
N GLY A 170 5.09 7.19 -5.22
CA GLY A 170 5.97 6.04 -5.46
C GLY A 170 5.50 5.16 -6.63
N PHE A 171 4.18 5.05 -6.81
CA PHE A 171 3.59 4.35 -7.94
C PHE A 171 3.96 5.03 -9.26
N TYR A 172 3.72 6.33 -9.41
CA TYR A 172 3.96 7.04 -10.66
C TYR A 172 5.45 7.30 -10.94
N ASP A 173 6.29 7.44 -9.93
CA ASP A 173 7.76 7.45 -10.09
C ASP A 173 8.22 6.16 -10.79
N ALA A 174 7.70 5.01 -10.35
CA ALA A 174 8.03 3.73 -10.95
C ALA A 174 7.46 3.56 -12.35
N ILE A 175 6.23 4.02 -12.60
CA ILE A 175 5.63 4.03 -13.95
C ILE A 175 6.45 4.90 -14.90
N GLY A 176 6.82 6.11 -14.50
CA GLY A 176 7.68 7.01 -15.27
C GLY A 176 9.08 6.43 -15.53
N ALA A 177 9.58 5.59 -14.61
CA ALA A 177 10.82 4.85 -14.79
C ALA A 177 10.68 3.58 -15.67
N GLY A 178 9.52 3.33 -16.25
CA GLY A 178 9.27 2.18 -17.13
C GLY A 178 9.10 0.86 -16.37
N ARG A 179 8.66 0.89 -15.11
CA ARG A 179 8.34 -0.33 -14.36
C ARG A 179 6.93 -0.82 -14.70
N ASN A 180 6.72 -2.11 -14.50
CA ASN A 180 5.39 -2.71 -14.63
C ASN A 180 4.48 -2.33 -13.44
N TYR A 181 3.16 -2.53 -13.58
CA TYR A 181 2.20 -2.15 -12.54
C TYR A 181 2.42 -2.86 -11.20
N ALA A 182 2.84 -4.13 -11.20
CA ALA A 182 3.10 -4.87 -9.97
C ALA A 182 4.34 -4.34 -9.22
N ASP A 183 5.39 -3.96 -9.94
CA ASP A 183 6.56 -3.29 -9.38
C ASP A 183 6.21 -1.87 -8.93
N ALA A 184 5.45 -1.13 -9.73
CA ALA A 184 5.00 0.22 -9.37
C ALA A 184 4.18 0.22 -8.07
N PHE A 185 3.30 -0.77 -7.89
CA PHE A 185 2.60 -0.98 -6.63
C PHE A 185 3.57 -1.17 -5.44
N LYS A 186 4.61 -2.00 -5.61
CA LYS A 186 5.63 -2.18 -4.56
C LYS A 186 6.39 -0.88 -4.27
N PHE A 187 6.68 -0.07 -5.27
CA PHE A 187 7.29 1.24 -5.07
C PHE A 187 6.37 2.22 -4.34
N GLY A 188 5.06 2.20 -4.63
CA GLY A 188 4.07 2.95 -3.87
C GLY A 188 4.05 2.57 -2.38
N CYS A 189 3.93 1.27 -2.07
CA CYS A 189 4.02 0.76 -0.69
C CYS A 189 5.37 1.09 -0.04
N ASN A 190 6.47 0.98 -0.80
CA ASN A 190 7.79 1.34 -0.31
C ASN A 190 7.91 2.83 0.02
N ASN A 191 7.31 3.72 -0.77
CA ASN A 191 7.35 5.15 -0.48
C ASN A 191 6.58 5.50 0.79
N ILE A 192 5.45 4.83 1.07
CA ILE A 192 4.77 4.93 2.37
C ILE A 192 5.75 4.55 3.50
N ASN A 193 6.43 3.41 3.38
CA ASN A 193 7.39 2.92 4.36
C ASN A 193 8.60 3.83 4.56
N LEU A 194 9.16 4.38 3.48
CA LEU A 194 10.28 5.33 3.52
C LEU A 194 9.94 6.61 4.28
N ASN A 195 8.66 6.99 4.27
CA ASN A 195 8.15 8.13 5.04
C ASN A 195 7.71 7.73 6.47
N ASN A 196 8.04 6.52 6.92
CA ASN A 196 7.72 5.96 8.25
C ASN A 196 6.21 5.94 8.57
N ILE A 197 5.38 5.78 7.55
CA ILE A 197 3.93 5.68 7.71
C ILE A 197 3.56 4.19 7.85
N PRO A 198 2.90 3.74 8.93
CA PRO A 198 2.61 2.33 9.19
C PRO A 198 1.38 1.78 8.43
N ASP A 199 1.14 2.28 7.22
CA ASP A 199 -0.08 2.05 6.43
C ASP A 199 0.20 1.43 5.05
N ASP A 200 1.40 0.91 4.82
CA ASP A 200 1.84 0.30 3.57
C ASP A 200 1.03 -0.96 3.19
N LEU A 201 0.35 -1.55 4.17
CA LEU A 201 -0.58 -2.67 4.01
C LEU A 201 -2.02 -2.25 3.68
N ILE A 202 -2.31 -0.95 3.54
CA ILE A 202 -3.64 -0.47 3.15
C ILE A 202 -3.88 -0.67 1.65
N PRO A 203 -2.98 -0.23 0.75
CA PRO A 203 -3.10 -0.54 -0.67
C PRO A 203 -3.00 -2.05 -0.92
N VAL A 204 -3.87 -2.55 -1.80
CA VAL A 204 -3.90 -3.94 -2.25
C VAL A 204 -4.02 -3.97 -3.77
N ILE A 205 -3.40 -4.96 -4.40
CA ILE A 205 -3.39 -5.12 -5.86
C ILE A 205 -4.03 -6.45 -6.27
N LYS A 206 -4.82 -6.42 -7.34
CA LYS A 206 -5.41 -7.58 -8.02
C LYS A 206 -4.88 -7.61 -9.45
N VAL A 207 -4.31 -8.74 -9.88
CA VAL A 207 -3.69 -8.89 -11.21
C VAL A 207 -4.12 -10.21 -11.84
N ARG A 208 -4.61 -10.17 -13.09
CA ARG A 208 -5.00 -11.38 -13.84
C ARG A 208 -3.87 -12.04 -14.62
N ASN A 209 -2.94 -11.26 -15.16
CA ASN A 209 -1.88 -11.75 -16.04
C ASN A 209 -0.55 -11.04 -15.75
N PHE A 210 0.35 -11.70 -15.03
CA PHE A 210 1.72 -11.24 -14.82
C PHE A 210 2.56 -11.16 -16.12
N SER A 211 2.10 -11.79 -17.20
CA SER A 211 2.83 -11.89 -18.47
C SER A 211 2.61 -10.71 -19.43
N LYS A 212 1.49 -9.98 -19.34
CA LYS A 212 1.23 -8.77 -20.16
C LYS A 212 1.77 -7.48 -19.54
N THR A 213 2.27 -7.56 -18.30
CA THR A 213 2.73 -6.40 -17.54
C THR A 213 4.16 -6.00 -17.86
N PHE A 214 4.91 -6.75 -18.67
CA PHE A 214 6.27 -6.36 -19.05
C PHE A 214 6.27 -5.09 -19.91
N PHE A 215 6.64 -3.96 -19.30
CA PHE A 215 7.14 -2.84 -20.05
C PHE A 215 8.44 -3.28 -20.73
N VAL A 216 8.41 -3.39 -22.06
CA VAL A 216 9.63 -3.41 -22.88
C VAL A 216 9.78 -1.99 -23.39
N PRO A 217 10.72 -1.19 -22.85
CA PRO A 217 11.04 0.09 -23.45
C PRO A 217 11.45 -0.17 -24.90
N HIS A 218 10.83 0.53 -25.84
CA HIS A 218 11.31 0.61 -27.22
C HIS A 218 12.63 1.41 -27.25
N SER A 219 13.69 0.87 -26.65
CA SER A 219 15.03 1.38 -26.89
C SER A 219 15.48 0.89 -28.28
N LYS A 220 15.70 1.85 -29.16
CA LYS A 220 16.19 1.72 -30.52
C LYS A 220 17.19 0.57 -30.65
N LYS A 221 16.94 -0.37 -31.58
CA LYS A 221 17.94 -1.33 -32.08
C LYS A 221 19.21 -0.57 -32.50
N ARG A 222 20.19 -0.45 -31.62
CA ARG A 222 21.58 -0.21 -32.04
C ARG A 222 22.14 -1.57 -32.45
N LYS A 223 22.17 -1.81 -33.76
CA LYS A 223 23.03 -2.84 -34.35
C LYS A 223 24.47 -2.54 -33.94
N ALA A 224 25.00 -3.28 -32.99
CA ALA A 224 26.44 -3.35 -32.81
C ALA A 224 26.97 -4.40 -33.79
N ASN A 225 27.58 -3.94 -34.88
CA ASN A 225 28.49 -4.78 -35.66
C ASN A 225 29.64 -5.16 -34.73
N MET A 226 29.72 -6.43 -34.35
CA MET A 226 30.90 -7.00 -33.71
C MET A 226 31.89 -7.40 -34.82
N SER A 227 32.97 -6.64 -34.89
CA SER A 227 34.23 -7.09 -35.49
C SER A 227 35.29 -6.92 -34.42
N GLY A 228 36.02 -8.00 -34.12
CA GLY A 228 37.31 -7.95 -33.45
C GLY A 228 37.31 -8.19 -31.95
N ASP A 229 37.82 -9.38 -31.61
CA ASP A 229 38.66 -9.71 -30.46
C ASP A 229 38.03 -9.86 -29.07
N GLY A 230 37.89 -11.13 -28.71
CA GLY A 230 37.45 -11.57 -27.40
C GLY A 230 38.45 -11.19 -26.31
N HIS A 231 37.96 -10.46 -25.33
CA HIS A 231 38.52 -10.44 -23.99
C HIS A 231 37.39 -10.57 -22.97
N THR A 232 37.32 -11.75 -22.36
CA THR A 232 36.62 -11.98 -21.09
C THR A 232 37.30 -11.09 -20.04
N ILE A 233 36.58 -10.12 -19.47
CA ILE A 233 37.09 -9.34 -18.34
C ILE A 233 36.12 -9.40 -17.15
N HIS A 234 36.71 -9.89 -16.08
CA HIS A 234 36.24 -10.02 -14.72
C HIS A 234 35.74 -8.69 -14.13
N ILE A 235 34.68 -8.79 -13.32
CA ILE A 235 34.18 -7.71 -12.47
C ILE A 235 35.26 -7.37 -11.43
N ARG A 236 35.92 -6.22 -11.59
CA ARG A 236 36.78 -5.59 -10.58
C ARG A 236 36.27 -4.19 -10.23
N LYS A 237 36.29 -3.92 -8.92
CA LYS A 237 36.03 -2.67 -8.21
C LYS A 237 36.87 -1.50 -8.76
N GLY A 238 36.29 -0.30 -8.83
CA GLY A 238 37.01 0.97 -9.04
C GLY A 238 36.08 2.18 -9.27
N ASN A 239 36.40 3.30 -8.61
CA ASN A 239 35.61 4.53 -8.40
C ASN A 239 35.26 5.35 -9.66
N TYR A 240 34.11 6.02 -9.62
CA TYR A 240 33.86 7.28 -10.33
C TYR A 240 33.57 8.38 -9.30
N ASN A 241 34.35 9.46 -9.34
CA ASN A 241 34.04 10.73 -8.67
C ASN A 241 33.36 11.63 -9.70
N GLU A 242 32.11 12.01 -9.43
CA GLU A 242 31.50 13.19 -10.05
C GLU A 242 30.99 14.10 -8.92
N ARG A 243 31.50 15.32 -8.89
CA ARG A 243 31.01 16.38 -8.00
C ARG A 243 29.69 16.87 -8.58
N ILE A 244 28.60 16.52 -7.91
CA ILE A 244 27.32 17.24 -8.03
C ILE A 244 26.89 17.56 -6.59
N GLU A 245 26.89 18.85 -6.28
CA GLU A 245 26.42 19.39 -5.01
C GLU A 245 24.92 19.13 -4.85
N GLY A 246 24.56 18.37 -3.81
CA GLY A 246 23.17 18.08 -3.45
C GLY A 246 23.09 16.79 -2.66
N ASN A 247 23.04 16.90 -1.33
CA ASN A 247 23.04 15.76 -0.41
C ASN A 247 21.87 14.80 -0.65
N TYR A 248 22.16 13.66 -1.29
CA TYR A 248 21.33 12.46 -1.23
C TYR A 248 22.08 11.39 -0.44
N ILE A 249 21.50 10.96 0.68
CA ILE A 249 22.00 9.80 1.42
C ILE A 249 21.56 8.54 0.67
N GLN A 250 22.57 7.83 0.13
CA GLN A 250 22.48 6.53 -0.51
C GLN A 250 22.13 5.44 0.52
N GLY A 251 20.86 5.04 0.56
CA GLY A 251 20.41 3.83 1.26
C GLY A 251 20.44 2.63 0.31
N ASN A 252 21.26 1.62 0.62
CA ASN A 252 21.47 0.44 -0.22
C ASN A 252 20.18 -0.38 -0.46
N TYR A 253 19.92 -0.72 -1.71
CA TYR A 253 18.94 -1.72 -2.12
C TYR A 253 19.39 -3.13 -1.69
N TYR A 254 18.56 -3.84 -0.93
CA TYR A 254 18.54 -5.30 -0.90
C TYR A 254 17.08 -5.80 -0.85
N ALA A 255 16.68 -6.54 -1.87
CA ALA A 255 15.55 -7.45 -1.81
C ALA A 255 15.95 -8.64 -0.91
N GLY A 256 15.29 -8.77 0.24
CA GLY A 256 15.58 -9.81 1.24
C GLY A 256 14.57 -9.83 2.39
N GLY A 257 13.28 -9.93 2.06
CA GLY A 257 12.19 -9.97 3.03
C GLY A 257 12.18 -11.27 3.84
N GLY A 258 12.77 -11.22 5.04
CA GLY A 258 12.75 -12.29 6.03
C GLY A 258 13.69 -11.99 7.21
N LYS A 259 14.95 -11.65 6.93
CA LYS A 259 15.94 -11.34 7.99
C LYS A 259 15.85 -9.90 8.51
N GLN A 260 15.48 -8.94 7.67
CA GLN A 260 15.41 -7.52 8.07
C GLN A 260 14.25 -7.24 9.03
N SER A 261 13.07 -7.82 8.80
CA SER A 261 11.92 -7.67 9.72
C SER A 261 12.18 -8.31 11.08
N LEU A 262 12.82 -9.48 11.13
CA LEU A 262 13.18 -10.15 12.37
C LEU A 262 14.22 -9.35 13.18
N THR A 263 15.24 -8.82 12.51
CA THR A 263 16.29 -8.01 13.16
C THR A 263 15.72 -6.71 13.72
N GLN A 264 14.80 -6.08 12.99
CA GLN A 264 14.11 -4.87 13.45
C GLN A 264 13.20 -5.15 14.65
N VAL A 265 12.39 -6.20 14.59
CA VAL A 265 11.55 -6.62 15.73
C VAL A 265 12.41 -6.99 16.94
N ALA A 266 13.56 -7.67 16.73
CA ALA A 266 14.50 -7.96 17.79
C ALA A 266 15.04 -6.67 18.43
N ALA A 267 15.41 -5.66 17.62
CA ALA A 267 15.89 -4.38 18.12
C ALA A 267 14.82 -3.61 18.92
N GLU A 268 13.57 -3.62 18.45
CA GLU A 268 12.45 -2.98 19.16
C GLU A 268 12.12 -3.66 20.48
N ILE A 269 12.04 -5.01 20.49
CA ILE A 269 11.87 -5.77 21.74
C ILE A 269 13.06 -5.52 22.67
N GLN A 270 14.28 -5.52 22.15
CA GLN A 270 15.48 -5.23 22.93
C GLN A 270 15.42 -3.85 23.60
N GLN A 271 14.91 -2.83 22.90
CA GLN A 271 14.74 -1.49 23.45
C GLN A 271 13.64 -1.46 24.51
N LEU A 272 12.53 -2.13 24.28
CA LEU A 272 11.46 -2.27 25.27
C LEU A 272 11.96 -2.94 26.56
N LEU A 273 12.75 -4.01 26.44
CA LEU A 273 13.31 -4.69 27.60
C LEU A 273 14.26 -3.79 28.40
N LYS A 274 15.12 -3.02 27.73
CA LYS A 274 15.99 -2.02 28.37
C LYS A 274 15.19 -0.91 29.07
N GLN A 275 14.06 -0.51 28.52
CA GLN A 275 13.18 0.48 29.15
C GLN A 275 12.51 -0.11 30.40
N LEU A 276 12.03 -1.34 30.34
CA LEU A 276 11.38 -2.01 31.46
C LEU A 276 12.36 -2.35 32.60
N GLU A 277 13.63 -2.60 32.28
CA GLU A 277 14.71 -2.80 33.26
C GLU A 277 14.95 -1.55 34.14
N GLN A 278 14.60 -0.35 33.69
CA GLN A 278 14.78 0.88 34.48
C GLN A 278 13.88 0.91 35.72
N SER A 279 12.74 0.21 35.69
CA SER A 279 11.75 0.17 36.78
C SER A 279 11.57 -1.22 37.37
N ASN A 280 12.27 -2.24 36.86
CA ASN A 280 12.14 -3.63 37.30
C ASN A 280 13.52 -4.31 37.36
N PRO A 281 13.86 -5.01 38.46
CA PRO A 281 15.16 -5.65 38.60
C PRO A 281 15.36 -6.79 37.58
N SER A 282 16.37 -6.68 36.72
CA SER A 282 16.69 -7.69 35.70
C SER A 282 17.58 -8.83 36.21
N ASP A 283 18.07 -8.76 37.45
CA ASP A 283 18.98 -9.71 38.08
C ASP A 283 18.25 -10.81 38.88
N THR A 284 17.04 -10.53 39.37
CA THR A 284 16.19 -11.50 40.08
C THR A 284 15.25 -12.27 39.15
N THR A 285 14.91 -13.51 39.51
CA THR A 285 13.92 -14.31 38.77
C THR A 285 12.55 -13.62 38.72
N LEU A 286 12.12 -13.03 39.85
CA LEU A 286 10.85 -12.32 39.93
C LEU A 286 10.82 -11.12 38.98
N GLY A 287 11.85 -10.28 38.99
CA GLY A 287 11.87 -9.10 38.11
C GLY A 287 12.04 -9.45 36.62
N LYS A 288 12.77 -10.52 36.28
CA LYS A 288 12.80 -11.05 34.90
C LYS A 288 11.42 -11.48 34.41
N MET A 289 10.62 -12.12 35.28
CA MET A 289 9.24 -12.50 34.97
C MET A 289 8.34 -11.27 34.81
N THR A 290 8.46 -10.28 35.70
CA THR A 290 7.73 -9.01 35.58
C THR A 290 8.04 -8.29 34.27
N ILE A 291 9.31 -8.19 33.89
CA ILE A 291 9.73 -7.60 32.61
C ILE A 291 9.10 -8.35 31.43
N ALA A 292 9.09 -9.69 31.46
CA ALA A 292 8.48 -10.49 30.39
C ALA A 292 6.96 -10.25 30.28
N THR A 293 6.24 -10.23 31.40
CA THR A 293 4.80 -9.96 31.42
C THR A 293 4.48 -8.56 30.88
N LEU A 294 5.21 -7.54 31.33
CA LEU A 294 5.02 -6.16 30.87
C LEU A 294 5.37 -6.01 29.39
N ALA A 295 6.40 -6.72 28.90
CA ALA A 295 6.75 -6.72 27.49
C ALA A 295 5.62 -7.30 26.63
N ILE A 296 5.03 -8.43 27.01
CA ILE A 296 3.87 -8.99 26.30
C ILE A 296 2.68 -8.04 26.35
N GLN A 297 2.34 -7.50 27.53
CA GLN A 297 1.24 -6.55 27.66
C GLN A 297 1.42 -5.32 26.77
N HIS A 298 2.65 -4.79 26.68
CA HIS A 298 2.96 -3.68 25.78
C HIS A 298 2.79 -4.08 24.31
N ILE A 299 3.33 -5.24 23.91
CA ILE A 299 3.15 -5.79 22.56
C ILE A 299 1.68 -5.98 22.22
N GLU A 300 0.85 -6.43 23.17
CA GLU A 300 -0.57 -6.68 22.94
C GLU A 300 -1.41 -5.41 22.79
N ASN A 301 -1.06 -4.37 23.55
CA ASN A 301 -1.71 -3.06 23.54
C ASN A 301 -1.24 -2.20 22.36
N GLU A 302 -0.01 -2.38 21.89
CA GLU A 302 0.52 -1.72 20.70
C GLU A 302 0.21 -2.52 19.42
N HIS A 303 -0.92 -2.19 18.79
CA HIS A 303 -1.45 -2.92 17.63
C HIS A 303 -0.45 -3.06 16.47
N THR A 304 0.40 -2.04 16.23
CA THR A 304 1.45 -2.09 15.20
C THR A 304 2.57 -3.04 15.58
N LEU A 305 3.08 -2.94 16.81
CA LEU A 305 4.13 -3.83 17.33
C LEU A 305 3.64 -5.27 17.36
N LYS A 306 2.42 -5.53 17.84
CA LYS A 306 1.74 -6.83 17.81
C LYS A 306 1.80 -7.50 16.45
N LYS A 307 1.45 -6.76 15.40
CA LYS A 307 1.42 -7.26 14.01
C LYS A 307 2.82 -7.55 13.49
N ARG A 308 3.79 -6.67 13.75
CA ARG A 308 5.19 -6.89 13.34
C ARG A 308 5.81 -8.09 14.04
N VAL A 309 5.58 -8.23 15.35
CA VAL A 309 6.02 -9.38 16.14
C VAL A 309 5.39 -10.67 15.59
N SER A 310 4.08 -10.70 15.37
CA SER A 310 3.40 -11.86 14.78
C SER A 310 3.96 -12.25 13.41
N SER A 311 4.20 -11.29 12.52
CA SER A 311 4.76 -11.53 11.18
C SER A 311 6.21 -12.02 11.24
N ALA A 312 7.05 -11.41 12.08
CA ALA A 312 8.44 -11.83 12.26
C ALA A 312 8.54 -13.26 12.81
N LEU A 313 7.69 -13.61 13.77
CA LEU A 313 7.64 -14.96 14.33
C LEU A 313 7.13 -15.99 13.31
N LYS A 314 6.16 -15.64 12.44
CA LYS A 314 5.72 -16.54 11.35
C LYS A 314 6.80 -16.77 10.29
N ALA A 315 7.61 -15.76 10.00
CA ALA A 315 8.64 -15.83 8.97
C ALA A 315 9.93 -16.49 9.47
N GLY A 316 10.33 -16.24 10.71
CA GLY A 316 11.62 -16.66 11.26
C GLY A 316 11.57 -17.66 12.41
N GLY A 317 10.41 -17.84 13.06
CA GLY A 317 10.27 -18.62 14.28
C GLY A 317 10.77 -17.89 15.54
N VAL A 318 10.31 -18.35 16.70
CA VAL A 318 10.61 -17.75 18.01
C VAL A 318 12.10 -17.92 18.36
N GLN A 319 12.71 -19.01 17.92
CA GLN A 319 14.10 -19.38 18.20
C GLN A 319 15.08 -18.48 17.43
N ALA A 320 14.72 -18.03 16.22
CA ALA A 320 15.52 -17.06 15.49
C ALA A 320 15.45 -15.67 16.13
N LEU A 321 14.31 -15.29 16.70
CA LEU A 321 14.18 -14.07 17.49
C LEU A 321 15.03 -14.15 18.77
N ALA A 322 15.02 -15.30 19.45
CA ALA A 322 15.80 -15.53 20.67
C ALA A 322 17.31 -15.30 20.48
N GLN A 323 17.85 -15.68 19.32
CA GLN A 323 19.28 -15.48 19.00
C GLN A 323 19.68 -14.01 18.84
N LEU A 324 18.70 -13.12 18.64
CA LEU A 324 18.94 -11.70 18.41
C LEU A 324 18.70 -10.85 19.66
N LEU A 325 18.11 -11.42 20.71
CA LEU A 325 17.88 -10.73 21.97
C LEU A 325 19.07 -10.94 22.92
N ASN A 326 19.68 -9.83 23.32
CA ASN A 326 20.75 -9.77 24.30
C ASN A 326 20.28 -9.05 25.57
N HIS A 327 19.47 -9.73 26.39
CA HIS A 327 18.91 -9.16 27.63
C HIS A 327 18.80 -10.23 28.74
N PRO A 328 19.02 -9.90 30.04
CA PRO A 328 18.90 -10.87 31.13
C PRO A 328 17.53 -11.55 31.27
N ALA A 329 16.47 -10.89 30.81
CA ALA A 329 15.10 -11.42 30.77
C ALA A 329 14.70 -12.06 29.42
N ALA A 330 15.61 -12.15 28.44
CA ALA A 330 15.28 -12.59 27.08
C ALA A 330 14.63 -13.99 27.06
N SER A 331 15.14 -14.95 27.84
CA SER A 331 14.58 -16.30 27.91
C SER A 331 13.12 -16.33 28.41
N PHE A 332 12.75 -15.43 29.33
CA PHE A 332 11.38 -15.33 29.85
C PHE A 332 10.43 -14.69 28.83
N VAL A 333 10.89 -13.68 28.11
CA VAL A 333 10.12 -13.01 27.04
C VAL A 333 9.87 -13.99 25.89
N ILE A 334 10.87 -14.78 25.53
CA ILE A 334 10.76 -15.81 24.49
C ILE A 334 9.72 -16.87 24.89
N ALA A 335 9.78 -17.39 26.12
CA ALA A 335 8.77 -18.34 26.61
C ALA A 335 7.35 -17.74 26.60
N ALA A 336 7.21 -16.46 26.96
CA ALA A 336 5.92 -15.78 26.95
C ALA A 336 5.38 -15.55 25.52
N LEU A 337 6.27 -15.28 24.55
CA LEU A 337 5.91 -15.17 23.12
C LEU A 337 5.48 -16.52 22.52
N GLU A 338 6.10 -17.63 22.95
CA GLU A 338 5.70 -18.98 22.52
C GLU A 338 4.28 -19.31 22.98
N ASP A 339 3.95 -19.05 24.25
CA ASP A 339 2.60 -19.24 24.78
C ASP A 339 1.57 -18.33 24.09
N TRP A 340 1.95 -17.06 23.86
CA TRP A 340 1.14 -16.09 23.14
C TRP A 340 0.79 -16.53 21.70
N GLN A 341 1.71 -17.20 20.99
CA GLN A 341 1.40 -17.78 19.67
C GLN A 341 0.46 -19.00 19.76
N GLN A 342 0.61 -19.83 20.77
CA GLN A 342 -0.21 -21.05 20.95
C GLN A 342 -1.66 -20.71 21.32
N THR A 343 -1.87 -19.74 22.21
CA THR A 343 -3.21 -19.26 22.58
C THR A 343 -3.96 -18.66 21.39
N LYS A 344 -3.28 -17.88 20.53
CA LYS A 344 -3.86 -17.31 19.29
C LYS A 344 -4.22 -18.34 18.22
N THR A 345 -3.62 -19.53 18.25
CA THR A 345 -3.88 -20.60 17.27
C THR A 345 -5.08 -21.46 17.66
N LYS A 346 -5.49 -21.46 18.94
CA LYS A 346 -6.68 -22.17 19.44
C LYS A 346 -8.00 -21.37 19.36
N GLU A 347 -7.93 -20.07 19.05
CA GLU A 347 -9.09 -19.17 18.86
C GLU A 347 -9.58 -19.10 17.40
N ARG A 348 -9.00 -19.89 16.50
CA ARG A 348 -9.42 -20.09 15.11
C ARG A 348 -9.96 -21.50 14.94
#